data_AF-A0A451BLX5-F1
#
_entry.id   AF-A0A451BLX5-F1
#
_cell.length_a   1.000
_cell.length_b   1.000
_cell.length_c   1.000
_cell.angle_alpha   90.00
_cell.angle_beta   90.00
_cell.angle_gamma   90.00
#
_symmetry.space_group_name_H-M   'P 1'
#
loop_
_entity.id
_entity.type
_entity.pdbx_description
1 polymer ?
#
loop_
_entity_poly.entity_id
_entity_poly.type
_entity_poly.pdbx_seq_one_letter_code
_entity_poly.pdbx_strand_id
1 'polypeptide(L)'
;MSRNIPISIPSERFNVDAVLCPGGSLSPIKRLVIRAIMAGENDLDGLASLFGLGRRIMLDLVLDLWRNDCLYLDIPNGTVHVVDSIRKKIDDGQADEIGGAQRETISVSPVHDLFTGCVLPVLYAPMGGGNPISAPPLKKLGSYRNLSLTKMNDVVEQALARKQPDLIQNAPSSFRRKARKPSGKADDKTGKDAQEKPRRIIGVALRGAGELAETDRPQTWDTRIEIQAEKTEIGRFVVRVVQPDDIDGRIRRDWEERLAREINDNPDSWFSRRLCEKADE
;
A
#
# COMPACT_ATOMS: atom_id res chain seq x y z
N MET A 1 -4.57 -6.58 39.48
CA MET A 1 -4.98 -6.82 38.08
C MET A 1 -4.71 -5.55 37.31
N SER A 2 -3.88 -5.60 36.28
CA SER A 2 -3.48 -4.45 35.48
C SER A 2 -4.67 -3.94 34.67
N ARG A 3 -5.03 -2.68 34.87
CA ARG A 3 -6.18 -2.05 34.21
C ARG A 3 -5.80 -1.54 32.82
N ASN A 4 -6.73 -1.64 31.87
CA ASN A 4 -6.56 -1.00 30.57
C ASN A 4 -6.82 0.50 30.69
N ILE A 5 -5.84 1.30 30.31
CA ILE A 5 -5.87 2.77 30.35
C ILE A 5 -5.93 3.28 28.90
N PRO A 6 -6.96 4.05 28.52
CA PRO A 6 -7.04 4.62 27.18
C PRO A 6 -6.08 5.81 27.04
N ILE A 7 -5.26 5.79 26.00
CA ILE A 7 -4.31 6.84 25.65
C ILE A 7 -4.63 7.38 24.25
N SER A 8 -4.54 8.70 24.09
CA SER A 8 -4.60 9.36 22.78
C SER A 8 -3.21 9.78 22.36
N ILE A 9 -2.73 9.25 21.24
CA ILE A 9 -1.43 9.59 20.66
C ILE A 9 -1.63 10.70 19.61
N PRO A 10 -1.12 11.92 19.85
CA PRO A 10 -1.27 13.02 18.91
C PRO A 10 -0.58 12.68 17.60
N SER A 11 -1.29 12.82 16.49
CA SER A 11 -0.84 12.40 15.17
C SER A 11 -1.26 13.41 14.10
N GLU A 12 -0.72 13.25 12.89
CA GLU A 12 -1.14 14.01 11.72
C GLU A 12 -1.37 13.09 10.53
N ARG A 13 -2.44 13.35 9.78
CA ARG A 13 -2.77 12.59 8.57
C ARG A 13 -2.32 13.35 7.33
N PHE A 14 -1.71 12.64 6.40
CA PHE A 14 -1.23 13.19 5.14
C PHE A 14 -1.54 12.25 3.97
N ASN A 15 -1.52 12.77 2.73
CA ASN A 15 -1.86 12.01 1.53
C ASN A 15 -0.61 11.69 0.71
N VAL A 16 -0.57 10.47 0.22
CA VAL A 16 0.52 9.89 -0.56
C VAL A 16 -0.07 9.20 -1.78
N ASP A 17 0.46 9.50 -2.96
CA ASP A 17 0.12 8.80 -4.18
C ASP A 17 1.11 7.65 -4.39
N ALA A 18 0.58 6.42 -4.42
CA ALA A 18 1.33 5.19 -4.66
C ALA A 18 1.10 4.74 -6.10
N VAL A 19 2.18 4.62 -6.87
CA VAL A 19 2.15 4.07 -8.23
C VAL A 19 2.36 2.57 -8.14
N LEU A 20 1.28 1.84 -8.39
CA LEU A 20 1.26 0.39 -8.45
C LEU A 20 1.45 -0.09 -9.88
N CYS A 21 2.14 -1.21 -10.01
CA CYS A 21 2.17 -1.99 -11.22
C CYS A 21 1.67 -3.40 -10.86
N PRO A 22 0.53 -3.84 -11.42
CA PRO A 22 0.16 -5.25 -11.37
C PRO A 22 1.25 -6.07 -12.05
N GLY A 23 1.50 -7.29 -11.58
CA GLY A 23 2.16 -8.30 -12.41
C GLY A 23 1.26 -8.78 -13.57
N GLY A 24 0.54 -7.91 -14.31
CA GLY A 24 -0.63 -8.30 -15.11
C GLY A 24 -0.86 -7.57 -16.45
N SER A 25 -1.09 -8.39 -17.49
CA SER A 25 -1.48 -8.13 -18.89
C SER A 25 -0.68 -7.11 -19.69
N LEU A 26 -0.16 -7.53 -20.86
CA LEU A 26 0.46 -6.64 -21.86
C LEU A 26 -0.42 -5.42 -22.13
N SER A 27 0.18 -4.22 -22.12
CA SER A 27 -0.53 -3.01 -22.57
C SER A 27 -1.07 -3.20 -24.01
N PRO A 28 -2.17 -2.55 -24.40
CA PRO A 28 -2.75 -2.71 -25.74
C PRO A 28 -1.73 -2.51 -26.88
N ILE A 29 -0.86 -1.50 -26.77
CA ILE A 29 0.20 -1.26 -27.77
C ILE A 29 1.20 -2.41 -27.84
N LYS A 30 1.64 -2.94 -26.69
CA LYS A 30 2.54 -4.10 -26.62
C LYS A 30 1.91 -5.36 -27.23
N ARG A 31 0.60 -5.58 -27.05
CA ARG A 31 -0.14 -6.68 -27.71
C ARG A 31 -0.18 -6.51 -29.22
N LEU A 32 -0.42 -5.29 -29.69
CA LEU A 32 -0.44 -4.99 -31.12
C LEU A 32 0.94 -5.20 -31.73
N VAL A 33 2.02 -4.76 -31.06
CA VAL A 33 3.41 -5.00 -31.51
C VAL A 33 3.68 -6.50 -31.62
N ILE A 34 3.31 -7.31 -30.61
CA ILE A 34 3.48 -8.76 -30.70
C ILE A 34 2.67 -9.36 -31.85
N ARG A 35 1.43 -8.90 -32.07
CA ARG A 35 0.61 -9.35 -33.22
C ARG A 35 1.23 -8.97 -34.56
N ALA A 36 1.84 -7.79 -34.68
CA ALA A 36 2.55 -7.36 -35.89
C ALA A 36 3.75 -8.27 -36.17
N ILE A 37 4.53 -8.60 -35.14
CA ILE A 37 5.65 -9.56 -35.26
C ILE A 37 5.15 -10.95 -35.65
N MET A 38 4.04 -11.41 -35.05
CA MET A 38 3.41 -12.68 -35.44
C MET A 38 2.89 -12.67 -36.89
N ALA A 39 2.47 -11.50 -37.39
CA ALA A 39 2.03 -11.30 -38.77
C ALA A 39 3.19 -11.17 -39.78
N GLY A 40 4.45 -11.20 -39.30
CA GLY A 40 5.65 -11.19 -40.14
C GLY A 40 6.42 -9.88 -40.14
N GLU A 41 5.93 -8.83 -39.45
CA GLU A 41 6.66 -7.57 -39.31
C GLU A 41 7.67 -7.67 -38.16
N ASN A 42 8.88 -8.15 -38.48
CA ASN A 42 9.92 -8.48 -37.51
C ASN A 42 11.12 -7.52 -37.51
N ASP A 43 11.08 -6.47 -38.33
CA ASP A 43 12.10 -5.42 -38.39
C ASP A 43 11.72 -4.21 -37.53
N LEU A 44 12.71 -3.57 -36.91
CA LEU A 44 12.47 -2.42 -36.03
C LEU A 44 11.96 -1.19 -36.80
N ASP A 45 12.50 -0.93 -37.99
CA ASP A 45 12.11 0.22 -38.80
C ASP A 45 10.75 -0.02 -39.47
N GLY A 46 10.47 -1.26 -39.86
CA GLY A 46 9.14 -1.71 -40.29
C GLY A 46 8.07 -1.57 -39.21
N LEU A 47 8.35 -2.03 -37.98
CA LEU A 47 7.48 -1.82 -36.82
C LEU A 47 7.28 -0.33 -36.52
N ALA A 48 8.35 0.46 -36.47
CA ALA A 48 8.28 1.90 -36.21
C ALA A 48 7.37 2.61 -37.23
N SER A 49 7.52 2.26 -38.51
CA SER A 49 6.70 2.79 -39.60
C SER A 49 5.24 2.35 -39.49
N LEU A 50 4.98 1.07 -39.21
CA LEU A 50 3.63 0.50 -39.09
C LEU A 50 2.81 1.17 -37.97
N PHE A 51 3.44 1.43 -36.83
CA PHE A 51 2.79 2.06 -35.69
C PHE A 51 2.84 3.59 -35.73
N GLY A 52 3.53 4.19 -36.71
CA GLY A 52 3.79 5.63 -36.76
C GLY A 52 4.57 6.12 -35.53
N LEU A 53 5.30 5.23 -34.86
CA LEU A 53 6.09 5.52 -33.67
C LEU A 53 7.52 5.79 -34.10
N GLY A 54 8.10 6.90 -33.65
CA GLY A 54 9.52 7.15 -33.90
C GLY A 54 10.39 5.98 -33.40
N ARG A 55 11.49 5.70 -34.11
CA ARG A 55 12.37 4.56 -33.87
C ARG A 55 12.78 4.35 -32.41
N ARG A 56 13.01 5.44 -31.67
CA ARG A 56 13.39 5.40 -30.25
C ARG A 56 12.29 4.82 -29.36
N ILE A 57 11.03 5.19 -29.61
CA ILE A 57 9.87 4.70 -28.85
C ILE A 57 9.65 3.21 -29.17
N MET A 58 9.79 2.82 -30.43
CA MET A 58 9.66 1.41 -30.83
C MET A 58 10.76 0.55 -30.18
N LEU A 59 12.00 1.06 -30.15
CA LEU A 59 13.11 0.38 -29.48
C LEU A 59 12.84 0.20 -27.99
N ASP A 60 12.35 1.23 -27.30
CA ASP A 60 11.99 1.12 -25.87
C ASP A 60 10.90 0.06 -25.66
N LEU A 61 9.90 -0.02 -26.54
CA LEU A 61 8.85 -1.04 -26.48
C LEU A 61 9.40 -2.46 -26.71
N VAL A 62 10.28 -2.64 -27.68
CA VAL A 62 10.92 -3.93 -27.99
C VAL A 62 11.83 -4.36 -26.83
N LEU A 63 12.63 -3.45 -26.27
CA LEU A 63 13.49 -3.72 -25.11
C LEU A 63 12.66 -4.10 -23.88
N ASP A 64 11.54 -3.41 -23.64
CA ASP A 64 10.60 -3.77 -22.59
C ASP A 64 10.02 -5.17 -22.80
N LEU A 65 9.63 -5.51 -24.03
CA LEU A 65 9.06 -6.82 -24.36
C LEU A 65 10.10 -7.95 -24.24
N TRP A 66 11.34 -7.68 -24.65
CA TRP A 66 12.46 -8.60 -24.48
C TRP A 66 12.78 -8.84 -23.00
N ARG A 67 12.83 -7.78 -22.17
CA ARG A 67 13.04 -7.89 -20.71
C ARG A 67 11.93 -8.64 -19.98
N ASN A 68 10.74 -8.73 -20.55
CA ASN A 68 9.60 -9.47 -19.99
C ASN A 68 9.46 -10.88 -20.62
N ASP A 69 10.54 -11.42 -21.22
CA ASP A 69 10.59 -12.74 -21.87
C ASP A 69 9.49 -12.96 -22.93
N CYS A 70 8.98 -11.87 -23.53
CA CYS A 70 7.96 -11.95 -24.56
C CYS A 70 8.54 -12.15 -25.95
N LEU A 71 9.74 -11.63 -26.18
CA LEU A 71 10.45 -11.63 -27.45
C LEU A 71 11.88 -12.16 -27.27
N TYR A 72 12.50 -12.58 -28.36
CA TYR A 72 13.95 -12.76 -28.47
C TYR A 72 14.47 -12.05 -29.72
N LEU A 73 15.74 -11.65 -29.66
CA LEU A 73 16.43 -10.92 -30.72
C LEU A 73 17.30 -11.90 -31.51
N ASP A 74 17.09 -11.97 -32.81
CA ASP A 74 17.98 -12.66 -33.74
C ASP A 74 19.06 -11.66 -34.19
N ILE A 75 20.14 -11.58 -33.41
CA ILE A 75 21.23 -10.61 -33.61
C ILE A 75 21.85 -10.71 -35.02
N PRO A 76 22.12 -11.91 -35.58
CA PRO A 76 22.62 -12.06 -36.96
C PRO A 76 21.76 -11.38 -38.03
N ASN A 77 20.43 -11.46 -37.91
CA ASN A 77 19.50 -10.96 -38.92
C ASN A 77 18.87 -9.60 -38.55
N GLY A 78 19.12 -9.11 -37.33
CA GLY A 78 18.53 -7.86 -36.83
C GLY A 78 17.03 -7.94 -36.58
N THR A 79 16.45 -9.15 -36.56
CA THR A 79 15.01 -9.37 -36.47
C THR A 79 14.56 -9.70 -35.04
N VAL A 80 13.30 -9.41 -34.76
CA VAL A 80 12.67 -9.68 -33.47
C VAL A 80 11.64 -10.78 -33.63
N HIS A 81 11.64 -11.75 -32.73
CA HIS A 81 10.74 -12.90 -32.79
C HIS A 81 10.00 -13.09 -31.46
N VAL A 82 8.78 -13.59 -31.53
CA VAL A 82 7.96 -13.91 -30.35
C VAL A 82 8.34 -15.27 -29.81
N VAL A 83 8.47 -15.38 -28.49
CA VAL A 83 8.71 -16.67 -27.81
C VAL A 83 7.52 -17.60 -28.02
N ASP A 84 7.76 -18.88 -28.32
CA ASP A 84 6.70 -19.84 -28.67
C ASP A 84 5.62 -20.01 -27.59
N SER A 85 5.99 -19.89 -26.31
CA SER A 85 5.05 -19.94 -25.20
C SER A 85 4.07 -18.77 -25.19
N ILE A 86 4.48 -17.61 -25.70
CA ILE A 86 3.67 -16.40 -25.84
C ILE A 86 2.81 -16.47 -27.09
N ARG A 87 3.37 -16.98 -28.20
CA ARG A 87 2.63 -17.25 -29.43
C ARG A 87 1.40 -18.12 -29.15
N LYS A 88 1.59 -19.27 -28.47
CA LYS A 88 0.49 -20.17 -28.07
C LYS A 88 -0.57 -19.46 -27.24
N LYS A 89 -0.16 -18.68 -26.23
CA LYS A 89 -1.10 -17.93 -25.37
C LYS A 89 -1.92 -16.88 -26.13
N ILE A 90 -1.37 -16.27 -27.18
CA ILE A 90 -2.11 -15.30 -28.00
C ILE A 90 -3.10 -16.02 -28.92
N ASP A 91 -2.68 -17.11 -29.53
CA ASP A 91 -3.53 -17.93 -30.41
C ASP A 91 -4.70 -18.58 -29.63
N ASP A 92 -4.45 -19.00 -28.39
CA ASP A 92 -5.45 -19.58 -27.47
C ASP A 92 -6.39 -18.51 -26.86
N GLY A 93 -6.27 -17.24 -27.24
CA GLY A 93 -7.08 -16.14 -26.72
C GLY A 93 -6.75 -15.71 -25.29
N GLN A 94 -5.67 -16.24 -24.69
CA GLN A 94 -5.21 -15.95 -23.34
C GLN A 94 -4.22 -14.77 -23.28
N ALA A 95 -4.36 -13.79 -24.17
CA ALA A 95 -3.45 -12.64 -24.24
C ALA A 95 -3.44 -11.78 -22.96
N ASP A 96 -4.53 -11.81 -22.18
CA ASP A 96 -4.66 -11.12 -20.89
C ASP A 96 -3.81 -11.75 -19.78
N GLU A 97 -3.39 -13.01 -19.92
CA GLU A 97 -2.57 -13.71 -18.93
C GLU A 97 -1.08 -13.40 -19.05
N ILE A 98 -0.65 -12.84 -20.19
CA ILE A 98 0.75 -12.48 -20.48
C ILE A 98 1.11 -11.23 -19.69
N GLY A 99 2.09 -11.31 -18.79
CA GLY A 99 2.47 -10.21 -17.91
C GLY A 99 2.77 -8.92 -18.67
N GLY A 100 2.15 -7.82 -18.25
CA GLY A 100 2.47 -6.49 -18.75
C GLY A 100 2.29 -5.43 -17.69
N ALA A 101 2.81 -4.25 -17.99
CA ALA A 101 3.06 -3.18 -17.05
C ALA A 101 2.02 -2.06 -17.19
N GLN A 102 0.76 -2.32 -16.84
CA GLN A 102 -0.21 -1.23 -16.67
C GLN A 102 0.05 -0.54 -15.33
N ARG A 103 0.31 0.77 -15.34
CA ARG A 103 0.51 1.53 -14.09
C ARG A 103 -0.83 2.04 -13.58
N GLU A 104 -1.07 1.88 -12.28
CA GLU A 104 -2.23 2.41 -11.58
C GLU A 104 -1.76 3.30 -10.43
N THR A 105 -2.34 4.49 -10.28
CA THR A 105 -2.03 5.39 -9.15
C THR A 105 -3.15 5.30 -8.12
N ILE A 106 -2.81 4.96 -6.88
CA ILE A 106 -3.77 4.88 -5.77
C ILE A 106 -3.36 5.88 -4.69
N SER A 107 -4.33 6.66 -4.20
CA SER A 107 -4.14 7.54 -3.04
C SER A 107 -4.23 6.75 -1.74
N VAL A 108 -3.23 6.89 -0.89
CA VAL A 108 -3.16 6.33 0.46
C VAL A 108 -3.00 7.47 1.45
N SER A 109 -3.69 7.39 2.60
CA SER A 109 -3.60 8.41 3.64
C SER A 109 -2.98 7.84 4.92
N PRO A 110 -1.65 7.74 5.04
CA PRO A 110 -0.98 7.34 6.27
C PRO A 110 -1.11 8.40 7.38
N VAL A 111 -0.78 7.97 8.59
CA VAL A 111 -0.74 8.80 9.81
C VAL A 111 0.70 8.86 10.32
N HIS A 112 1.14 10.05 10.70
CA HIS A 112 2.42 10.29 11.35
C HIS A 112 2.18 10.58 12.83
N ASP A 113 2.70 9.73 13.70
CA ASP A 113 2.64 9.87 15.14
C ASP A 113 3.61 10.98 15.60
N LEU A 114 3.07 12.01 16.27
CA LEU A 114 3.86 13.13 16.77
C LEU A 114 4.53 12.83 18.12
N PHE A 115 4.16 11.78 18.83
CA PHE A 115 4.82 11.30 20.05
C PHE A 115 6.10 10.52 19.72
N THR A 116 6.03 9.50 18.87
CA THR A 116 7.22 8.68 18.53
C THR A 116 7.93 9.12 17.25
N GLY A 117 7.23 9.77 16.32
CA GLY A 117 7.72 10.00 14.96
C GLY A 117 7.57 8.80 14.03
N CYS A 118 6.83 7.76 14.44
CA CYS A 118 6.53 6.63 13.58
C CYS A 118 5.45 6.98 12.56
N VAL A 119 5.49 6.30 11.42
CA VAL A 119 4.46 6.41 10.39
C VAL A 119 3.70 5.10 10.40
N LEU A 120 2.38 5.18 10.38
CA LEU A 120 1.49 4.04 10.52
C LEU A 120 0.34 4.12 9.50
N PRO A 121 -0.22 2.98 9.08
CA PRO A 121 -1.53 3.00 8.42
C PRO A 121 -2.57 3.60 9.38
N VAL A 122 -3.68 4.11 8.86
CA VAL A 122 -4.80 4.53 9.73
C VAL A 122 -5.27 3.30 10.51
N LEU A 123 -5.02 3.31 11.82
CA LEU A 123 -5.50 2.29 12.72
C LEU A 123 -6.93 2.63 13.11
N TYR A 124 -7.85 1.68 12.90
CA TYR A 124 -9.19 1.75 13.46
C TYR A 124 -9.16 1.04 14.80
N ALA A 125 -8.94 1.77 15.91
CA ALA A 125 -8.99 1.19 17.26
C ALA A 125 -9.45 2.23 18.31
N PRO A 126 -9.97 1.81 19.47
CA PRO A 126 -11.34 1.39 19.73
C PRO A 126 -12.24 2.53 20.26
N MET A 127 -13.56 2.33 20.21
CA MET A 127 -14.60 3.18 20.84
C MET A 127 -14.68 2.95 22.37
N GLY A 128 -13.54 2.88 23.07
CA GLY A 128 -13.52 2.78 24.52
C GLY A 128 -14.16 4.02 25.17
N GLY A 129 -15.19 3.84 26.00
CA GLY A 129 -16.04 4.91 26.56
C GLY A 129 -15.42 5.79 27.66
N GLY A 130 -14.10 5.91 27.70
CA GLY A 130 -13.38 6.74 28.68
C GLY A 130 -12.72 7.96 28.02
N ASN A 131 -12.50 9.03 28.79
CA ASN A 131 -11.68 10.16 28.34
C ASN A 131 -10.21 9.70 28.28
N PRO A 132 -9.61 9.58 27.08
CA PRO A 132 -8.23 9.12 26.96
C PRO A 132 -7.27 10.16 27.52
N ILE A 133 -6.17 9.71 28.11
CA ILE A 133 -5.07 10.60 28.48
C ILE A 133 -4.27 10.92 27.21
N SER A 134 -4.14 12.20 26.85
CA SER A 134 -3.35 12.60 25.69
C SER A 134 -1.86 12.57 25.98
N ALA A 135 -1.11 11.81 25.19
CA ALA A 135 0.34 11.85 25.21
C ALA A 135 0.84 13.21 24.68
N PRO A 136 1.97 13.74 25.19
CA PRO A 136 2.50 15.02 24.72
C PRO A 136 3.09 14.88 23.30
N PRO A 137 2.86 15.81 22.36
CA PRO A 137 3.51 15.76 21.06
C PRO A 137 5.01 16.10 21.21
N LEU A 138 5.90 15.20 20.77
CA LEU A 138 7.35 15.43 20.73
C LEU A 138 7.83 15.96 19.37
N LYS A 139 7.00 15.82 18.33
CA LYS A 139 7.21 16.35 16.98
C LYS A 139 6.23 17.48 16.71
N LYS A 140 6.63 18.36 15.79
CA LYS A 140 5.79 19.47 15.34
C LYS A 140 4.82 19.00 14.27
N LEU A 141 3.64 19.60 14.24
CA LEU A 141 2.72 19.48 13.11
C LEU A 141 3.42 19.95 11.82
N GLY A 142 3.22 19.24 10.72
CA GLY A 142 3.91 19.41 9.45
C GLY A 142 5.23 18.64 9.33
N SER A 143 5.66 17.92 10.36
CA SER A 143 6.94 17.20 10.33
C SER A 143 6.94 15.97 9.42
N TYR A 144 5.77 15.50 8.97
CA TYR A 144 5.63 14.48 7.92
C TYR A 144 6.41 14.83 6.64
N ARG A 145 6.58 16.12 6.34
CA ARG A 145 7.32 16.61 5.17
C ARG A 145 8.82 16.24 5.20
N ASN A 146 9.36 15.93 6.37
CA ASN A 146 10.76 15.54 6.57
C ASN A 146 10.96 14.02 6.61
N LEU A 147 9.91 13.22 6.40
CA LEU A 147 10.01 11.76 6.40
C LEU A 147 10.79 11.27 5.18
N SER A 148 11.59 10.22 5.37
CA SER A 148 12.30 9.59 4.26
C SER A 148 11.34 8.79 3.38
N LEU A 149 11.63 8.74 2.08
CA LEU A 149 10.88 7.94 1.10
C LEU A 149 10.82 6.46 1.49
N THR A 150 11.89 5.92 2.08
CA THR A 150 11.92 4.53 2.56
C THR A 150 10.86 4.27 3.64
N LYS A 151 10.73 5.17 4.63
CA LYS A 151 9.72 5.04 5.68
C LYS A 151 8.28 5.15 5.13
N MET A 152 8.09 5.96 4.09
CA MET A 152 6.79 6.09 3.44
C MET A 152 6.43 4.84 2.63
N ASN A 153 7.39 4.23 1.92
CA ASN A 153 7.18 3.01 1.15
C ASN A 153 6.68 1.86 2.03
N ASP A 154 7.38 1.57 3.13
CA ASP A 154 7.04 0.46 4.02
C ASP A 154 5.60 0.58 4.55
N VAL A 155 5.17 1.78 4.90
CA VAL A 155 3.82 2.02 5.43
C VAL A 155 2.76 1.95 4.34
N VAL A 156 3.05 2.43 3.13
CA VAL A 156 2.14 2.31 1.98
C VAL A 156 1.95 0.83 1.63
N GLU A 157 3.01 0.01 1.66
CA GLU A 157 2.91 -1.44 1.48
C GLU A 157 2.00 -2.08 2.54
N GLN A 158 2.20 -1.75 3.82
CA GLN A 158 1.34 -2.23 4.91
C GLN A 158 -0.12 -1.77 4.75
N ALA A 159 -0.35 -0.52 4.37
CA ALA A 159 -1.70 0.03 4.18
C ALA A 159 -2.43 -0.63 3.00
N LEU A 160 -1.72 -0.96 1.91
CA LEU A 160 -2.29 -1.65 0.77
C LEU A 160 -2.56 -3.13 1.06
N ALA A 161 -1.68 -3.80 1.81
CA ALA A 161 -1.91 -5.16 2.28
C ALA A 161 -3.16 -5.24 3.18
N ARG A 162 -3.39 -4.23 4.03
CA ARG A 162 -4.60 -4.14 4.88
C ARG A 162 -5.89 -3.84 4.10
N LYS A 163 -5.82 -3.15 2.95
CA LYS A 163 -6.99 -2.87 2.09
C LYS A 163 -7.38 -4.04 1.17
N GLN A 164 -6.48 -4.97 0.88
CA GLN A 164 -6.79 -6.15 0.06
C GLN A 164 -7.97 -7.01 0.59
N PRO A 165 -8.15 -7.26 1.90
CA PRO A 165 -9.35 -7.95 2.39
C PRO A 165 -10.66 -7.16 2.21
N ASP A 166 -10.64 -5.82 2.23
CA ASP A 166 -11.85 -4.98 2.08
C ASP A 166 -12.28 -4.78 0.62
N LEU A 167 -11.33 -4.81 -0.33
CA LEU A 167 -11.62 -4.76 -1.77
C LEU A 167 -12.33 -6.03 -2.28
N ILE A 168 -12.17 -7.17 -1.59
CA ILE A 168 -12.87 -8.42 -1.88
C ILE A 168 -14.37 -8.32 -1.53
N GLN A 169 -14.77 -7.41 -0.63
CA GLN A 169 -16.16 -7.30 -0.17
C GLN A 169 -16.90 -6.04 -0.65
N ASN A 170 -16.18 -4.97 -1.04
CA ASN A 170 -16.80 -3.66 -1.33
C ASN A 170 -16.49 -3.12 -2.73
N ALA A 171 -16.59 -3.94 -3.77
CA ALA A 171 -16.73 -3.41 -5.12
C ALA A 171 -18.08 -2.67 -5.26
N PRO A 172 -18.11 -1.43 -5.78
CA PRO A 172 -19.36 -0.68 -5.95
C PRO A 172 -20.36 -1.47 -6.82
N SER A 173 -21.60 -1.56 -6.33
CA SER A 173 -22.71 -2.35 -6.88
C SER A 173 -23.27 -1.86 -8.24
N SER A 174 -22.59 -0.94 -8.93
CA SER A 174 -23.08 -0.31 -10.16
C SER A 174 -22.89 -1.15 -11.43
N PHE A 175 -22.15 -2.27 -11.38
CA PHE A 175 -21.98 -3.18 -12.52
C PHE A 175 -22.77 -4.49 -12.42
N ARG A 176 -23.69 -4.63 -11.45
CA ARG A 176 -24.60 -5.79 -11.37
C ARG A 176 -25.72 -5.67 -12.40
N ARG A 177 -25.39 -5.78 -13.69
CA ARG A 177 -26.39 -6.03 -14.74
C ARG A 177 -27.11 -7.32 -14.37
N LYS A 178 -28.43 -7.21 -14.15
CA LYS A 178 -29.34 -8.33 -13.89
C LYS A 178 -29.19 -9.40 -14.99
N ALA A 179 -28.41 -10.44 -14.73
CA ALA A 179 -28.55 -11.70 -15.43
C ALA A 179 -29.87 -12.33 -14.96
N ARG A 180 -30.91 -12.22 -15.79
CA ARG A 180 -32.14 -13.00 -15.69
C ARG A 180 -31.75 -14.48 -15.59
N LYS A 181 -32.18 -15.15 -14.52
CA LYS A 181 -32.15 -16.62 -14.39
C LYS A 181 -32.99 -17.25 -15.53
N PRO A 182 -32.46 -18.23 -16.27
CA PRO A 182 -33.24 -19.39 -16.65
C PRO A 182 -32.92 -20.53 -15.67
N SER A 183 -33.98 -21.14 -15.18
CA SER A 183 -33.98 -22.36 -14.39
C SER A 183 -33.34 -23.53 -15.15
N GLY A 184 -32.43 -24.27 -14.50
CA GLY A 184 -31.91 -25.55 -15.00
C GLY A 184 -30.91 -26.16 -14.01
N LYS A 185 -31.10 -27.42 -13.66
CA LYS A 185 -30.38 -28.20 -12.64
C LYS A 185 -28.93 -28.53 -13.04
N ALA A 186 -28.09 -28.63 -12.00
CA ALA A 186 -26.91 -29.50 -11.81
C ALA A 186 -25.80 -29.54 -12.89
N ASP A 187 -24.58 -29.09 -12.55
CA ASP A 187 -23.51 -29.98 -12.07
C ASP A 187 -22.18 -29.23 -11.80
N ASP A 188 -21.53 -29.71 -10.74
CA ASP A 188 -20.09 -29.88 -10.47
C ASP A 188 -19.01 -28.85 -10.92
N LYS A 189 -18.19 -28.49 -9.92
CA LYS A 189 -16.75 -28.18 -9.90
C LYS A 189 -16.17 -26.90 -10.52
N THR A 190 -15.18 -26.39 -9.76
CA THR A 190 -14.10 -25.46 -10.12
C THR A 190 -14.42 -23.97 -10.18
N GLY A 191 -14.73 -23.39 -9.02
CA GLY A 191 -14.33 -22.01 -8.74
C GLY A 191 -12.81 -21.99 -8.51
N LYS A 192 -12.02 -21.79 -9.57
CA LYS A 192 -10.65 -21.29 -9.41
C LYS A 192 -10.78 -19.82 -9.04
N ASP A 193 -10.53 -19.51 -7.77
CA ASP A 193 -10.29 -18.15 -7.33
C ASP A 193 -9.25 -17.51 -8.27
N ALA A 194 -9.66 -16.45 -8.96
CA ALA A 194 -8.74 -15.60 -9.69
C ALA A 194 -7.85 -14.92 -8.64
N GLN A 195 -6.77 -15.59 -8.29
CA GLN A 195 -5.75 -15.09 -7.38
C GLN A 195 -5.17 -13.83 -8.03
N GLU A 196 -5.62 -12.65 -7.59
CA GLU A 196 -5.10 -11.37 -8.09
C GLU A 196 -3.57 -11.37 -7.94
N LYS A 197 -2.88 -11.23 -9.07
CA LYS A 197 -1.41 -11.24 -9.08
C LYS A 197 -0.88 -10.13 -8.17
N PRO A 198 0.18 -10.38 -7.38
CA PRO A 198 0.72 -9.40 -6.45
C PRO A 198 1.10 -8.12 -7.20
N ARG A 199 0.56 -6.99 -6.74
CA ARG A 199 0.89 -5.66 -7.27
C ARG A 199 2.17 -5.18 -6.61
N ARG A 200 3.13 -4.68 -7.39
CA ARG A 200 4.39 -4.12 -6.89
C ARG A 200 4.30 -2.60 -6.87
N ILE A 201 4.75 -1.99 -5.78
CA ILE A 201 4.92 -0.53 -5.71
C ILE A 201 6.17 -0.16 -6.51
N ILE A 202 6.03 0.74 -7.47
CA ILE A 202 7.14 1.24 -8.31
C ILE A 202 7.54 2.67 -7.90
N GLY A 203 6.64 3.41 -7.25
CA GLY A 203 6.94 4.74 -6.74
C GLY A 203 5.92 5.22 -5.73
N VAL A 204 6.38 6.09 -4.84
CA VAL A 204 5.56 6.73 -3.81
C VAL A 204 5.95 8.20 -3.80
N ALA A 205 4.97 9.07 -3.94
CA ALA A 205 5.18 10.51 -3.90
C ALA A 205 4.19 11.15 -2.92
N LEU A 206 4.68 12.10 -2.13
CA LEU A 206 3.80 13.03 -1.43
C LEU A 206 3.00 13.76 -2.50
N ARG A 207 1.67 13.81 -2.34
CA ARG A 207 0.85 14.59 -3.26
C ARG A 207 1.25 16.06 -3.15
N GLY A 208 1.79 16.62 -4.24
CA GLY A 208 2.32 17.99 -4.27
C GLY A 208 1.23 19.05 -4.19
N ALA A 209 1.58 20.22 -3.65
CA ALA A 209 0.71 21.37 -3.39
C ALA A 209 -0.01 21.98 -4.61
N GLY A 210 0.25 21.51 -5.84
CA GLY A 210 -0.29 22.08 -7.08
C GLY A 210 -1.65 21.53 -7.53
N GLU A 211 -2.05 20.33 -7.08
CA GLU A 211 -3.25 19.65 -7.62
C GLU A 211 -4.48 19.65 -6.68
N LEU A 212 -4.33 20.14 -5.44
CA LEU A 212 -5.43 20.35 -4.49
C LEU A 212 -5.14 21.60 -3.64
N ALA A 213 -5.38 22.78 -4.21
CA ALA A 213 -5.15 24.08 -3.58
C ALA A 213 -5.95 24.32 -2.27
N GLU A 214 -6.81 23.41 -1.84
CA GLU A 214 -7.64 23.56 -0.63
C GLU A 214 -7.22 22.71 0.58
N THR A 215 -6.25 21.79 0.47
CA THR A 215 -5.95 20.78 1.53
C THR A 215 -4.51 20.73 2.04
N ASP A 216 -3.66 21.74 1.79
CA ASP A 216 -2.27 21.78 2.30
C ASP A 216 -2.15 22.05 3.82
N ARG A 217 -3.24 21.84 4.58
CA ARG A 217 -3.20 21.91 6.05
C ARG A 217 -3.01 20.51 6.61
N PRO A 218 -1.95 20.24 7.40
CA PRO A 218 -1.82 18.99 8.11
C PRO A 218 -3.08 18.75 8.94
N GLN A 219 -3.76 17.64 8.65
CA GLN A 219 -4.99 17.29 9.37
C GLN A 219 -4.58 16.64 10.70
N THR A 220 -4.94 17.28 11.80
CA THR A 220 -4.75 16.71 13.13
C THR A 220 -5.54 15.41 13.25
N TRP A 221 -4.89 14.38 13.77
CA TRP A 221 -5.45 13.05 13.96
C TRP A 221 -5.03 12.52 15.32
N ASP A 222 -5.88 11.74 15.97
CA ASP A 222 -5.57 11.15 17.27
C ASP A 222 -5.64 9.63 17.15
N THR A 223 -4.52 8.96 17.37
CA THR A 223 -4.45 7.50 17.37
C THR A 223 -4.76 7.00 18.78
N ARG A 224 -5.88 6.30 18.95
CA ARG A 224 -6.28 5.75 20.25
C ARG A 224 -5.67 4.38 20.47
N ILE A 225 -5.10 4.20 21.65
CA ILE A 225 -4.52 2.94 22.10
C ILE A 225 -5.00 2.63 23.53
N GLU A 226 -4.98 1.36 23.91
CA GLU A 226 -5.13 0.96 25.30
C GLU A 226 -3.81 0.37 25.81
N ILE A 227 -3.41 0.76 27.00
CA ILE A 227 -2.19 0.28 27.64
C ILE A 227 -2.47 -0.32 29.00
N GLN A 228 -1.56 -1.18 29.45
CA GLN A 228 -1.41 -1.57 30.85
C GLN A 228 -0.09 -1.00 31.35
N ALA A 229 -0.12 -0.35 32.50
CA ALA A 229 1.07 0.17 33.17
C ALA A 229 1.23 -0.54 34.51
N GLU A 230 2.43 -1.04 34.79
CA GLU A 230 2.76 -1.73 36.03
C GLU A 230 4.04 -1.18 36.63
N LYS A 231 4.06 -1.00 37.94
CA LYS A 231 5.25 -0.59 38.68
C LYS A 231 6.06 -1.82 39.08
N THR A 232 7.31 -1.85 38.66
CA THR A 232 8.28 -2.90 39.01
C THR A 232 8.75 -2.76 40.46
N GLU A 233 9.37 -3.81 41.00
CA GLU A 233 9.95 -3.82 42.35
C GLU A 233 11.00 -2.71 42.59
N ILE A 234 11.67 -2.27 41.52
CA ILE A 234 12.69 -1.21 41.53
C ILE A 234 12.03 0.18 41.38
N GLY A 235 10.69 0.25 41.44
CA GLY A 235 9.93 1.50 41.40
C GLY A 235 9.78 2.12 40.00
N ARG A 236 10.24 1.46 38.94
CA ARG A 236 10.08 1.91 37.55
C ARG A 236 8.78 1.38 36.94
N PHE A 237 8.13 2.19 36.11
CA PHE A 237 6.97 1.78 35.34
C PHE A 237 7.37 1.04 34.06
N VAL A 238 6.67 -0.05 33.79
CA VAL A 238 6.69 -0.78 32.52
C VAL A 238 5.32 -0.61 31.88
N VAL A 239 5.30 -0.30 30.59
CA VAL A 239 4.08 -0.09 29.81
C VAL A 239 3.96 -1.19 28.77
N ARG A 240 2.76 -1.73 28.62
CA ARG A 240 2.39 -2.67 27.55
C ARG A 240 1.22 -2.12 26.78
N VAL A 241 1.31 -2.08 25.45
CA VAL A 241 0.18 -1.73 24.60
C VAL A 241 -0.67 -2.99 24.44
N VAL A 242 -1.95 -2.90 24.80
CA VAL A 242 -2.93 -3.99 24.72
C VAL A 242 -3.75 -3.88 23.44
N GLN A 243 -4.15 -2.66 23.06
CA GLN A 243 -4.89 -2.38 21.83
C GLN A 243 -4.25 -1.21 21.08
N PRO A 244 -4.22 -1.22 19.73
CA PRO A 244 -4.63 -2.32 18.85
C PRO A 244 -3.73 -3.56 18.95
N ASP A 245 -4.28 -4.75 18.70
CA ASP A 245 -3.55 -6.02 18.64
C ASP A 245 -2.84 -6.22 17.29
N ASP A 246 -3.41 -5.70 16.20
CA ASP A 246 -2.97 -5.83 14.81
C ASP A 246 -1.85 -4.84 14.39
N ILE A 247 -1.22 -4.14 15.34
CA ILE A 247 -0.14 -3.19 15.03
C ILE A 247 1.23 -3.88 14.87
N ASP A 248 2.05 -3.32 13.98
CA ASP A 248 3.44 -3.72 13.78
C ASP A 248 4.19 -3.76 15.13
N GLY A 249 4.85 -4.89 15.40
CA GLY A 249 5.53 -5.14 16.66
C GLY A 249 6.72 -4.22 16.95
N ARG A 250 7.27 -3.52 15.95
CA ARG A 250 8.27 -2.45 16.14
C ARG A 250 7.60 -1.18 16.63
N ILE A 251 6.50 -0.77 16.00
CA ILE A 251 5.73 0.41 16.42
C ILE A 251 5.18 0.20 17.84
N ARG A 252 4.68 -1.01 18.14
CA ARG A 252 4.26 -1.38 19.50
C ARG A 252 5.37 -1.15 20.52
N ARG A 253 6.56 -1.69 20.26
CA ARG A 253 7.72 -1.57 21.14
C ARG A 253 8.17 -0.12 21.30
N ASP A 254 8.17 0.66 20.23
CA ASP A 254 8.51 2.08 20.28
C ASP A 254 7.52 2.84 21.17
N TRP A 255 6.21 2.57 21.08
CA TRP A 255 5.22 3.13 22.02
C TRP A 255 5.47 2.71 23.45
N GLU A 256 5.62 1.41 23.72
CA GLU A 256 5.85 0.88 25.06
C GLU A 256 7.10 1.48 25.71
N GLU A 257 8.22 1.52 24.98
CA GLU A 257 9.48 2.10 25.45
C GLU A 257 9.35 3.61 25.69
N ARG A 258 8.72 4.33 24.76
CA ARG A 258 8.59 5.79 24.86
C ARG A 258 7.65 6.22 25.97
N LEU A 259 6.51 5.53 26.13
CA LEU A 259 5.57 5.78 27.22
C LEU A 259 6.20 5.46 28.57
N ALA A 260 6.90 4.32 28.69
CA ALA A 260 7.62 3.98 29.91
C ALA A 260 8.71 5.02 30.22
N ARG A 261 9.46 5.47 29.21
CA ARG A 261 10.46 6.53 29.38
C ARG A 261 9.83 7.84 29.87
N GLU A 262 8.73 8.28 29.26
CA GLU A 262 8.07 9.54 29.64
C GLU A 262 7.60 9.53 31.11
N ILE A 263 7.02 8.42 31.57
CA ILE A 263 6.56 8.28 32.96
C ILE A 263 7.74 8.27 33.93
N ASN A 264 8.82 7.56 33.59
CA ASN A 264 9.97 7.38 34.48
C ASN A 264 10.90 8.60 34.52
N ASP A 265 11.14 9.25 33.37
CA ASP A 265 12.11 10.34 33.25
C ASP A 265 11.48 11.70 33.58
N ASN A 266 10.18 11.86 33.32
CA ASN A 266 9.42 13.09 33.59
C ASN A 266 8.23 12.84 34.54
N PRO A 267 8.45 12.40 35.80
CA PRO A 267 7.37 12.02 36.71
C PRO A 267 6.45 13.18 37.08
N ASP A 268 6.95 14.43 37.00
CA ASP A 268 6.18 15.64 37.29
C ASP A 268 5.33 16.15 36.13
N SER A 269 5.44 15.55 34.95
CA SER A 269 4.63 15.96 33.80
C SER A 269 3.14 15.70 34.06
N TRP A 270 2.27 16.52 33.49
CA TRP A 270 0.82 16.33 33.61
C TRP A 270 0.39 14.94 33.12
N PHE A 271 0.99 14.47 32.03
CA PHE A 271 0.74 13.15 31.46
C PHE A 271 1.14 12.04 32.44
N SER A 272 2.36 12.10 32.96
CA SER A 272 2.92 11.08 33.87
C SER A 272 2.11 11.00 35.17
N ARG A 273 1.78 12.16 35.78
CA ARG A 273 0.93 12.20 36.99
C ARG A 273 -0.43 11.55 36.73
N ARG A 274 -1.09 11.91 35.64
CA ARG A 274 -2.42 11.39 35.33
C ARG A 274 -2.41 9.89 35.01
N LEU A 275 -1.32 9.43 34.39
CA LEU A 275 -1.14 8.02 34.08
C LEU A 275 -0.82 7.19 35.33
N CYS A 276 0.01 7.69 36.25
CA CYS A 276 0.26 7.06 37.54
C CYS A 276 -1.03 6.96 38.38
N GLU A 277 -1.80 8.05 38.48
CA GLU A 277 -3.11 8.03 39.16
C GLU A 277 -4.03 6.94 38.59
N LYS A 278 -4.06 6.75 37.26
CA LYS A 278 -4.87 5.72 36.61
C LYS A 278 -4.32 4.31 36.73
N ALA A 279 -3.02 4.16 36.96
CA ALA A 279 -2.37 2.86 37.18
C ALA A 279 -2.55 2.37 38.63
N ASP A 280 -2.66 3.31 39.59
CA ASP A 280 -2.86 3.02 41.01
C ASP A 280 -4.35 2.87 41.41
N GLU A 281 -5.30 3.25 40.52
CA GLU A 281 -6.77 3.08 40.63
C GLU A 281 -7.28 1.68 40.23
#